data_AF-A0A836WIF5-F1
#
_entry.id   AF-A0A836WIF5-F1
#
_cell.length_a   1.000
_cell.length_b   1.000
_cell.length_c   1.000
_cell.angle_alpha   90.00
_cell.angle_beta   90.00
_cell.angle_gamma   90.00
#
_symmetry.space_group_name_H-M   'P 1'
#
loop_
_entity.id
_entity.type
_entity.pdbx_description
1 polymer ?
#
loop_
_entity_poly.entity_id
_entity_poly.type
_entity_poly.pdbx_seq_one_letter_code
_entity_poly.pdbx_strand_id
1 'polypeptide(L)'
;MPFSKTSQISTIIEYIEHLNPVSILDVGVGMGQYGFLTRLHLEHHNLFHIGENDITPRDRKEWRVRIDGIEGYKAYLTPVHDYCYNEIMIGDALKILPTLPDKSYELILAIDILEHFTQSDGLTFLYNTLQLLRLQQHVVFAEFNHLN
;
A
#
# COMPACT_ATOMS: atom_id res chain seq x y z
N MET A 1 -9.50 -12.38 3.46
CA MET A 1 -10.17 -11.70 4.62
C MET A 1 -9.56 -10.30 4.77
N PRO A 2 -10.20 -9.25 5.33
CA PRO A 2 -9.64 -7.89 5.29
C PRO A 2 -8.55 -7.63 6.34
N PHE A 3 -7.97 -8.68 6.92
CA PHE A 3 -6.96 -8.64 7.97
C PHE A 3 -5.79 -9.53 7.59
N SER A 4 -4.58 -9.07 7.89
CA SER A 4 -3.35 -9.79 7.59
C SER A 4 -2.84 -10.55 8.81
N LYS A 5 -1.97 -11.54 8.60
CA LYS A 5 -1.41 -12.33 9.70
C LYS A 5 -0.56 -11.45 10.59
N THR A 6 -0.84 -11.42 11.89
CA THR A 6 -0.05 -10.66 12.85
C THR A 6 1.45 -11.01 12.78
N SER A 7 1.78 -12.27 12.52
CA SER A 7 3.17 -12.75 12.45
C SER A 7 3.98 -12.19 11.27
N GLN A 8 3.34 -11.64 10.24
CA GLN A 8 4.03 -11.08 9.07
C GLN A 8 4.23 -9.56 9.17
N ILE A 9 3.52 -8.90 10.10
CA ILE A 9 3.49 -7.43 10.18
C ILE A 9 4.90 -6.87 10.39
N SER A 10 5.62 -7.32 11.43
CA SER A 10 6.93 -6.76 11.76
C SER A 10 7.92 -6.93 10.62
N THR A 11 7.99 -8.12 10.02
CA THR A 11 8.90 -8.39 8.90
C THR A 11 8.60 -7.51 7.68
N ILE A 12 7.33 -7.31 7.33
CA ILE A 12 6.96 -6.49 6.18
C ILE A 12 7.24 -5.01 6.46
N ILE A 13 6.91 -4.52 7.66
CA ILE A 13 7.18 -3.12 8.03
C ILE A 13 8.68 -2.86 8.12
N GLU A 14 9.46 -3.73 8.75
CA GLU A 14 10.92 -3.63 8.77
C GLU A 14 11.48 -3.56 7.34
N TYR A 15 10.99 -4.42 6.43
CA TYR A 15 11.43 -4.38 5.03
C TYR A 15 11.09 -3.04 4.35
N ILE A 16 9.88 -2.52 4.57
CA ILE A 16 9.45 -1.21 4.05
C ILE A 16 10.36 -0.09 4.57
N GLU A 17 10.68 -0.08 5.86
CA GLU A 17 11.58 0.90 6.46
C GLU A 17 12.99 0.85 5.87
N HIS A 18 13.52 -0.35 5.66
CA HIS A 18 14.85 -0.52 5.03
C HIS A 18 14.86 -0.05 3.58
N LEU A 19 13.78 -0.27 2.84
CA LEU A 19 13.64 0.24 1.47
C LEU A 19 13.47 1.76 1.42
N ASN A 20 12.78 2.33 2.42
CA ASN A 20 12.45 3.75 2.53
C ASN A 20 11.87 4.37 1.23
N PRO A 21 10.82 3.77 0.62
CA PRO A 21 10.25 4.28 -0.63
C PRO A 21 9.47 5.57 -0.42
N VAL A 22 9.43 6.44 -1.44
CA VAL A 22 8.62 7.68 -1.43
C VAL A 22 7.35 7.58 -2.28
N SER A 23 7.15 6.46 -2.98
CA SER A 23 5.91 6.19 -3.73
C SER A 23 5.50 4.71 -3.63
N ILE A 24 4.37 4.46 -2.98
CA ILE A 24 3.86 3.13 -2.66
C ILE A 24 2.46 2.95 -3.27
N LEU A 25 2.21 1.78 -3.86
CA LEU A 25 0.87 1.32 -4.20
C LEU A 25 0.52 0.10 -3.34
N ASP A 26 -0.59 0.16 -2.62
CA ASP A 26 -1.10 -0.94 -1.81
C ASP A 26 -2.35 -1.54 -2.46
N VAL A 27 -2.24 -2.76 -2.99
CA VAL A 27 -3.34 -3.41 -3.71
C VAL A 27 -4.00 -4.44 -2.79
N GLY A 28 -5.31 -4.27 -2.58
CA GLY A 28 -6.06 -5.05 -1.60
C GLY A 28 -5.89 -4.50 -0.20
N VAL A 29 -6.08 -3.19 -0.03
CA VAL A 29 -5.81 -2.46 1.23
C VAL A 29 -6.55 -3.03 2.45
N GLY A 30 -7.68 -3.72 2.26
CA GLY A 30 -8.45 -4.32 3.34
C GLY A 30 -8.93 -3.28 4.35
N MET A 31 -8.56 -3.43 5.62
CA MET A 31 -8.84 -2.45 6.68
C MET A 31 -7.85 -1.28 6.75
N GLY A 32 -6.91 -1.17 5.81
CA GLY A 32 -5.90 -0.10 5.75
C GLY A 32 -4.72 -0.30 6.70
N GLN A 33 -4.51 -1.54 7.17
CA GLN A 33 -3.50 -1.88 8.16
C GLN A 33 -2.08 -1.54 7.68
N TYR A 34 -1.71 -2.01 6.48
CA TYR A 34 -0.38 -1.75 5.94
C TYR A 34 -0.21 -0.31 5.48
N GLY A 35 -1.22 0.34 4.88
CA GLY A 35 -1.15 1.76 4.56
C GLY A 35 -0.94 2.64 5.81
N PHE A 36 -1.65 2.35 6.90
CA PHE A 36 -1.50 3.09 8.15
C PHE A 36 -0.11 2.89 8.78
N LEU A 37 0.34 1.63 8.88
CA LEU A 37 1.66 1.35 9.42
C LEU A 37 2.76 1.95 8.53
N THR A 38 2.66 1.81 7.21
CA THR A 38 3.62 2.40 6.25
C THR A 38 3.70 3.92 6.40
N ARG A 39 2.55 4.61 6.51
CA ARG A 39 2.49 6.06 6.76
C ARG A 39 3.25 6.45 8.02
N LEU A 40 3.02 5.75 9.11
CA LEU A 40 3.68 6.05 10.39
C LEU A 40 5.19 5.79 10.30
N HIS A 41 5.61 4.65 9.77
CA HIS A 41 7.02 4.27 9.83
C HIS A 41 7.87 5.06 8.82
N LEU A 42 7.35 5.38 7.64
CA LEU A 42 8.09 6.16 6.65
C LEU A 42 8.02 7.68 6.86
N GLU A 43 6.98 8.19 7.54
CA GLU A 43 6.74 9.63 7.59
C GLU A 43 6.49 10.21 8.99
N HIS A 44 6.59 9.45 10.09
CA HIS A 44 6.33 9.93 11.46
C HIS A 44 6.91 11.32 11.79
N HIS A 45 8.11 11.66 11.30
CA HIS A 45 8.74 12.96 11.55
C HIS A 45 8.17 14.12 10.72
N ASN A 46 7.46 13.87 9.63
CA ASN A 46 6.92 14.88 8.71
C ASN A 46 5.38 14.96 8.72
N LEU A 47 4.69 14.27 9.63
CA LEU A 47 3.22 14.37 9.75
C LEU A 47 2.74 15.61 10.50
N PHE A 48 3.62 16.23 11.30
CA PHE A 48 3.28 17.40 12.11
C PHE A 48 4.29 18.55 11.90
N HIS A 49 3.81 19.78 12.03
CA HIS A 49 4.64 20.93 12.35
C HIS A 49 4.88 20.92 13.85
N ILE A 50 6.14 20.97 14.26
CA ILE A 50 6.54 21.03 15.68
C ILE A 50 7.13 22.42 15.91
N GLY A 51 6.33 23.30 16.51
CA GLY A 51 6.76 24.61 16.97
C GLY A 51 7.22 24.59 18.42
N GLU A 52 7.65 25.73 18.95
CA GLU A 52 8.10 25.84 20.36
C GLU A 52 6.97 25.57 21.37
N ASN A 53 5.71 25.87 21.02
CA ASN A 53 4.56 25.78 21.92
C ASN A 53 3.35 25.06 21.31
N ASP A 54 3.44 24.58 20.07
CA ASP A 54 2.33 23.97 19.35
C ASP A 54 2.77 22.80 18.47
N ILE A 55 1.87 21.82 18.34
CA ILE A 55 2.02 20.69 17.41
C ILE A 55 0.75 20.66 16.58
N THR A 56 0.89 20.89 15.27
CA THR A 56 -0.24 20.92 14.33
C THR A 56 -0.03 19.91 13.21
N PRO A 57 -1.08 19.18 12.77
CA PRO A 57 -0.97 18.29 11.63
C PRO A 57 -0.54 19.07 10.38
N ARG A 58 0.36 18.50 9.57
CA ARG A 58 0.67 19.06 8.25
C ARG A 58 -0.48 18.81 7.28
N ASP A 59 -0.63 19.69 6.30
CA ASP A 59 -1.51 19.42 5.16
C ASP A 59 -0.97 18.21 4.39
N ARG A 60 -1.87 17.38 3.85
CA ARG A 60 -1.51 16.18 3.06
C ARG A 60 -0.58 16.51 1.88
N LYS A 61 -0.65 17.73 1.34
CA LYS A 61 0.22 18.21 0.25
C LYS A 61 1.67 18.43 0.69
N GLU A 62 1.93 18.55 1.98
CA GLU A 62 3.27 18.66 2.55
C GLU A 62 3.90 17.28 2.83
N TRP A 63 3.13 16.21 2.68
CA TRP A 63 3.64 14.85 2.82
C TRP A 63 4.58 14.52 1.67
N ARG A 64 5.74 13.96 2.00
CA ARG A 64 6.80 13.53 1.10
C ARG A 64 6.56 12.13 0.56
N VAL A 65 5.90 11.28 1.33
CA VAL A 65 5.62 9.89 0.95
C VAL A 65 4.25 9.82 0.30
N ARG A 66 4.17 9.34 -0.94
CA ARG A 66 2.88 9.04 -1.59
C ARG A 66 2.50 7.58 -1.34
N ILE A 67 1.31 7.34 -0.79
CA ILE A 67 0.74 6.00 -0.61
C ILE A 67 -0.62 5.99 -1.28
N ASP A 68 -0.76 5.26 -2.38
CA ASP A 68 -2.04 5.08 -3.05
C ASP A 68 -2.55 3.66 -2.79
N GLY A 69 -3.87 3.47 -2.82
CA GLY A 69 -4.48 2.18 -2.51
C GLY A 69 -5.53 1.75 -3.52
N ILE A 70 -5.67 0.44 -3.73
CA ILE A 70 -6.75 -0.17 -4.51
C ILE A 70 -7.57 -1.12 -3.62
N GLU A 71 -8.89 -0.96 -3.62
CA GLU A 71 -9.81 -1.85 -2.87
C GLU A 71 -10.99 -2.28 -3.74
N GLY A 72 -11.23 -3.59 -3.82
CA GLY A 72 -12.37 -4.15 -4.55
C GLY A 72 -13.69 -4.02 -3.80
N TYR A 73 -13.65 -3.96 -2.46
CA TYR A 73 -14.82 -3.97 -1.59
C TYR A 73 -14.91 -2.72 -0.71
N LYS A 74 -15.64 -1.73 -1.21
CA LYS A 74 -15.84 -0.41 -0.58
C LYS A 74 -16.23 -0.45 0.90
N ALA A 75 -16.93 -1.49 1.36
CA ALA A 75 -17.38 -1.56 2.75
C ALA A 75 -16.26 -1.86 3.76
N TYR A 76 -15.05 -2.21 3.32
CA TYR A 76 -13.87 -2.26 4.20
C TYR A 76 -13.29 -0.88 4.51
N LEU A 77 -13.65 0.15 3.75
CA LEU A 77 -13.13 1.48 3.99
C LEU A 77 -13.63 2.07 5.31
N THR A 78 -12.68 2.63 6.05
CA THR A 78 -12.86 3.31 7.34
C THR A 78 -12.12 4.65 7.31
N PRO A 79 -12.33 5.54 8.30
CA PRO A 79 -11.57 6.79 8.39
C PRO A 79 -10.04 6.62 8.41
N VAL A 80 -9.53 5.43 8.76
CA VAL A 80 -8.10 5.11 8.66
C VAL A 80 -7.60 5.29 7.24
N HIS A 81 -8.37 4.90 6.23
CA HIS A 81 -7.96 4.98 4.83
C HIS A 81 -7.84 6.42 4.35
N ASP A 82 -8.80 7.26 4.71
CA ASP A 82 -8.71 8.70 4.41
C ASP A 82 -7.51 9.32 5.13
N TYR A 83 -7.19 8.88 6.35
CA TYR A 83 -5.99 9.38 7.02
C TYR A 83 -4.69 8.94 6.34
N CYS A 84 -4.48 7.66 6.03
CA CYS A 84 -3.15 7.18 5.64
C CYS A 84 -2.83 7.23 4.15
N TYR A 85 -3.83 7.17 3.26
CA TYR A 85 -3.62 7.14 1.82
C TYR A 85 -3.74 8.54 1.18
N ASN A 86 -2.93 8.78 0.17
CA ASN A 86 -3.06 9.94 -0.71
C ASN A 86 -4.30 9.79 -1.60
N GLU A 87 -4.48 8.61 -2.21
CA GLU A 87 -5.64 8.26 -3.01
C GLU A 87 -6.08 6.81 -2.75
N ILE A 88 -7.40 6.58 -2.72
CA ILE A 88 -7.99 5.24 -2.69
C ILE A 88 -8.87 5.07 -3.94
N MET A 89 -8.49 4.10 -4.77
CA MET A 89 -9.20 3.71 -5.98
C MET A 89 -10.09 2.50 -5.67
N ILE A 90 -11.40 2.64 -5.86
CA ILE A 90 -12.36 1.56 -5.60
C ILE A 90 -12.69 0.82 -6.88
N GLY A 91 -12.38 -0.48 -6.91
CA GLY A 91 -12.74 -1.36 -8.02
C GLY A 91 -11.81 -2.55 -8.19
N ASP A 92 -12.02 -3.24 -9.31
CA ASP A 92 -11.23 -4.40 -9.72
C ASP A 92 -9.79 -3.98 -10.09
N ALA A 93 -8.81 -4.52 -9.35
CA ALA A 93 -7.40 -4.23 -9.55
C ALA A 93 -6.94 -4.53 -10.99
N LEU A 94 -7.44 -5.59 -11.63
CA LEU A 94 -7.06 -5.95 -13.01
C LEU A 94 -7.52 -4.90 -14.03
N LYS A 95 -8.55 -4.12 -13.70
CA LYS A 95 -9.04 -3.01 -14.53
C LYS A 95 -8.35 -1.69 -14.21
N ILE A 96 -7.97 -1.48 -12.95
CA ILE A 96 -7.36 -0.23 -12.49
C ILE A 96 -5.87 -0.18 -12.85
N LEU A 97 -5.10 -1.25 -12.58
CA LEU A 97 -3.65 -1.26 -12.77
C LEU A 97 -3.21 -0.79 -14.18
N PRO A 98 -3.83 -1.24 -15.29
CA PRO A 98 -3.45 -0.78 -16.64
C PRO A 98 -3.75 0.70 -16.93
N THR A 99 -4.53 1.37 -16.08
CA THR A 99 -4.86 2.79 -16.23
C THR A 99 -3.86 3.70 -15.51
N LEU A 100 -3.05 3.14 -14.62
CA LEU A 100 -2.04 3.88 -13.88
C LEU A 100 -0.81 4.14 -14.76
N PRO A 101 -0.13 5.28 -14.61
CA PRO A 101 1.04 5.56 -15.43
C PRO A 101 2.19 4.60 -15.10
N ASP A 102 2.90 4.12 -16.13
CA ASP A 102 4.10 3.31 -15.98
C ASP A 102 5.14 3.98 -15.07
N LYS A 103 5.93 3.17 -14.36
CA LYS A 103 7.05 3.63 -13.51
C LYS A 103 6.64 4.70 -12.48
N SER A 104 5.43 4.58 -11.93
CA SER A 104 4.88 5.52 -10.95
C SER A 104 5.26 5.22 -9.51
N TYR A 105 5.63 3.96 -9.20
CA TYR A 105 5.82 3.50 -7.83
C TYR A 105 7.19 2.86 -7.60
N GLU A 106 7.69 2.99 -6.38
CA GLU A 106 8.93 2.39 -5.86
C GLU A 106 8.67 1.10 -5.08
N LEU A 107 7.48 0.97 -4.52
CA LEU A 107 7.05 -0.24 -3.87
C LEU A 107 5.60 -0.54 -4.21
N ILE A 108 5.32 -1.79 -4.52
CA ILE A 108 3.95 -2.28 -4.61
C ILE A 108 3.75 -3.36 -3.54
N LEU A 109 2.75 -3.17 -2.70
CA LEU A 109 2.29 -4.15 -1.73
C LEU A 109 1.13 -4.93 -2.37
N ALA A 110 1.25 -6.25 -2.37
CA ALA A 110 0.24 -7.17 -2.83
C ALA A 110 0.15 -8.31 -1.80
N ILE A 111 -0.57 -8.06 -0.72
CA ILE A 111 -0.59 -8.92 0.46
C ILE A 111 -1.94 -9.63 0.52
N ASP A 112 -1.90 -10.96 0.54
CA ASP A 112 -3.03 -11.88 0.60
C ASP A 112 -4.07 -11.61 -0.50
N ILE A 113 -3.58 -11.27 -1.69
CA ILE A 113 -4.42 -10.89 -2.84
C ILE A 113 -4.35 -11.91 -3.98
N LEU A 114 -3.23 -12.62 -4.15
CA LEU A 114 -3.10 -13.57 -5.27
C LEU A 114 -4.03 -14.77 -5.10
N GLU A 115 -4.38 -15.14 -3.86
CA GLU A 115 -5.39 -16.17 -3.56
C GLU A 115 -6.78 -15.89 -4.15
N HIS A 116 -7.06 -14.64 -4.53
CA HIS A 116 -8.32 -14.24 -5.15
C HIS A 116 -8.34 -14.35 -6.68
N PHE A 117 -7.20 -14.66 -7.30
CA PHE A 117 -7.08 -14.71 -8.74
C PHE A 117 -7.05 -16.15 -9.28
N THR A 118 -7.59 -16.32 -10.50
CA THR A 118 -7.22 -17.49 -11.31
C THR A 118 -5.74 -17.40 -11.68
N GLN A 119 -5.14 -18.50 -12.12
CA GLN A 119 -3.72 -18.47 -12.53
C GLN A 119 -3.46 -17.45 -13.65
N SER A 120 -4.34 -17.35 -14.64
CA SER A 120 -4.22 -16.37 -15.74
C SER A 120 -4.38 -14.93 -15.25
N ASP A 121 -5.30 -14.71 -14.31
CA ASP A 121 -5.53 -13.39 -13.72
C ASP A 121 -4.34 -12.98 -12.84
N GLY A 122 -3.77 -13.91 -12.07
CA GLY A 122 -2.57 -13.69 -11.27
C GLY A 122 -1.37 -13.30 -12.14
N LEU A 123 -1.16 -13.98 -13.27
CA LEU A 123 -0.11 -13.59 -14.22
C LEU A 123 -0.34 -12.20 -14.82
N THR A 124 -1.60 -11.87 -15.13
CA THR A 124 -1.99 -10.54 -15.64
C THR A 124 -1.74 -9.47 -14.58
N PHE A 125 -2.10 -9.74 -13.33
CA PHE A 125 -1.83 -8.88 -12.18
C PHE A 125 -0.33 -8.61 -12.02
N LEU A 126 0.49 -9.66 -12.02
CA LEU A 126 1.95 -9.55 -11.92
C LEU A 126 2.53 -8.72 -13.08
N TYR A 127 2.09 -8.99 -14.31
CA TYR A 127 2.55 -8.26 -15.49
C TYR A 127 2.27 -6.76 -15.37
N ASN A 128 1.03 -6.39 -15.02
CA ASN A 128 0.62 -5.00 -14.88
C ASN A 128 1.39 -4.32 -13.74
N THR A 129 1.53 -5.01 -12.59
CA THR A 129 2.28 -4.51 -11.43
C THR A 129 3.73 -4.18 -11.80
N LEU A 130 4.38 -5.05 -12.59
CA LEU A 130 5.75 -4.82 -13.05
C LEU A 130 5.89 -3.59 -13.96
N GLN A 131 4.86 -3.21 -14.74
CA GLN A 131 4.92 -1.99 -15.58
C GLN A 131 4.92 -0.71 -14.72
N LEU A 132 4.30 -0.77 -13.54
CA LEU A 132 4.16 0.38 -12.65
C LEU A 132 5.41 0.68 -11.81
N LEU A 133 6.34 -0.29 -11.70
CA LEU A 133 7.57 -0.13 -10.95
C LEU A 133 8.58 0.76 -11.67
N ARG A 134 9.23 1.66 -10.94
CA ARG A 134 10.46 2.31 -11.44
C ARG A 134 11.57 1.26 -11.57
N LEU A 135 12.58 1.52 -12.40
CA LEU A 135 13.72 0.62 -12.55
C LEU A 135 14.44 0.45 -11.19
N GLN A 136 14.82 -0.79 -10.84
CA GLN A 136 15.45 -1.18 -9.56
C GLN A 136 14.54 -1.12 -8.31
N GLN A 137 13.26 -1.44 -8.46
CA GLN A 137 12.26 -1.36 -7.38
C GLN A 137 11.66 -2.73 -7.00
N HIS A 138 10.83 -2.75 -5.96
CA HIS A 138 10.43 -3.96 -5.26
C HIS A 138 8.92 -4.21 -5.29
N VAL A 139 8.54 -5.49 -5.27
CA VAL A 139 7.17 -5.93 -4.97
C VAL A 139 7.22 -6.85 -3.78
N VAL A 140 6.34 -6.62 -2.81
CA VAL A 140 6.17 -7.49 -1.65
C VAL A 140 4.90 -8.30 -1.86
N PHE A 141 5.09 -9.61 -1.96
CA PHE A 141 4.03 -10.60 -1.88
C PHE A 141 4.11 -11.30 -0.53
N ALA A 142 3.01 -11.33 0.19
CA ALA A 142 2.84 -12.18 1.36
C ALA A 142 1.50 -12.88 1.19
N GLU A 143 1.50 -14.20 1.26
CA GLU A 143 0.31 -15.04 1.03
C GLU A 143 0.12 -16.01 2.18
N PHE A 144 -1.12 -16.43 2.39
CA PHE A 144 -1.47 -17.50 3.31
C PHE A 144 -1.47 -18.86 2.61
N ASN A 145 -0.55 -19.75 3.01
CA ASN A 145 -0.77 -21.17 2.82
C ASN A 145 -1.68 -21.66 3.96
N HIS A 146 -2.94 -21.98 3.66
CA HIS A 146 -3.72 -22.87 4.50
C HIS A 146 -3.06 -24.26 4.45
N LEU A 147 -2.08 -24.49 5.31
CA LEU A 147 -1.77 -25.85 5.74
C LEU A 147 -2.96 -26.30 6.59
N ASN A 148 -3.88 -27.02 5.94
CA ASN A 148 -4.85 -27.88 6.62
C ASN A 148 -4.11 -29.01 7.33
#